data_AF-A0A229HMV9-F1
#
_entry.id   AF-A0A229HMV9-F1
#
_cell.length_a   1.000
_cell.length_b   1.000
_cell.length_c   1.000
_cell.angle_alpha   90.00
_cell.angle_beta   90.00
_cell.angle_gamma   90.00
#
_symmetry.space_group_name_H-M   'P 1'
#
loop_
_entity.id
_entity.type
_entity.pdbx_description
1 polymer ?
#
loop_
_entity_poly.entity_id
_entity_poly.type
_entity_poly.pdbx_seq_one_letter_code
_entity_poly.pdbx_strand_id
1 'polypeptide(L)'
;MILVVTVQNSDKTPSRKQRLQEKQRRQLAVVDTVDKAEVKVRKAESELAVAVAEAVQVFGDERSASEALDMPVEAIRRFVGIATNEAALADAANAAGKS
;
A
#
# COMPACT_ATOMS: atom_id res chain seq x y z
N MET A 1 -35.39 -8.91 -28.13
CA MET A 1 -35.25 -10.12 -27.30
C MET A 1 -33.79 -10.56 -27.40
N ILE A 2 -32.94 -10.20 -26.42
CA ILE A 2 -31.51 -10.50 -26.47
C ILE A 2 -31.33 -11.89 -25.86
N LEU A 3 -30.96 -12.85 -26.70
CA LEU A 3 -30.72 -14.24 -26.31
C LEU A 3 -29.42 -14.29 -25.49
N VAL A 4 -29.55 -14.29 -24.16
CA VAL A 4 -28.44 -14.58 -23.25
C VAL A 4 -28.11 -16.06 -23.42
N VAL A 5 -27.16 -16.36 -24.30
CA VAL A 5 -26.56 -17.69 -24.42
C VAL A 5 -25.74 -17.90 -23.16
N THR A 6 -26.37 -18.46 -22.13
CA THR A 6 -25.68 -19.02 -20.98
C THR A 6 -24.74 -20.11 -21.52
N VAL A 7 -23.44 -19.82 -21.51
CA VAL A 7 -22.38 -20.79 -21.78
C VAL A 7 -22.40 -21.82 -20.65
N GLN A 8 -23.30 -22.79 -20.78
CA GLN A 8 -23.27 -24.07 -20.10
C GLN A 8 -22.45 -25.03 -20.99
N ASN A 9 -21.12 -24.88 -20.98
CA ASN A 9 -20.22 -25.94 -21.43
C ASN A 9 -19.49 -26.46 -20.20
N SER A 10 -20.17 -27.29 -19.42
CA SER A 10 -19.62 -27.89 -18.19
C SER A 10 -18.83 -29.18 -18.44
N ASP A 11 -18.80 -29.71 -19.68
CA ASP A 11 -18.23 -31.04 -19.99
C ASP A 11 -17.17 -31.07 -21.11
N LYS A 12 -16.55 -29.93 -21.44
CA LYS A 12 -15.46 -29.88 -22.42
C LYS A 12 -14.16 -29.49 -21.73
N THR A 13 -13.15 -30.36 -21.82
CA THR A 13 -11.78 -30.06 -21.41
C THR A 13 -11.41 -28.69 -22.00
N PRO A 14 -10.98 -27.71 -21.18
CA PRO A 14 -10.82 -26.33 -21.64
C PRO A 14 -9.85 -26.28 -22.82
N SER A 15 -10.25 -25.57 -23.87
CA SER A 15 -9.46 -25.47 -25.09
C SER A 15 -8.07 -24.90 -24.80
N ARG A 16 -7.08 -25.20 -25.65
CA ARG A 16 -5.70 -24.70 -25.51
C ARG A 16 -5.64 -23.18 -25.34
N LYS A 17 -6.54 -22.44 -26.01
CA LYS A 17 -6.70 -20.98 -25.87
C LYS A 17 -7.28 -20.57 -24.51
N GLN A 18 -8.31 -21.25 -24.03
CA GLN A 18 -8.88 -20.99 -22.70
C GLN A 18 -7.88 -21.29 -21.57
N ARG A 19 -7.11 -22.37 -21.69
CA ARG A 19 -6.03 -22.69 -20.73
C ARG A 19 -4.93 -21.63 -20.74
N LEU A 20 -4.57 -21.11 -21.91
CA LEU A 20 -3.59 -20.04 -22.03
C LEU A 20 -4.10 -18.72 -21.46
N GLN A 21 -5.35 -18.33 -21.76
CA GLN A 21 -5.97 -17.13 -21.19
C GLN A 21 -6.12 -17.23 -19.67
N GLU A 22 -6.53 -18.37 -19.14
CA GLU A 22 -6.63 -18.56 -17.69
C GLU A 22 -5.25 -18.49 -17.03
N LYS A 23 -4.20 -19.01 -17.68
CA LYS A 23 -2.82 -18.87 -17.19
C LYS A 23 -2.37 -17.41 -17.17
N GLN A 24 -2.67 -16.65 -18.22
CA GLN A 24 -2.37 -15.21 -18.30
C GLN A 24 -3.16 -14.41 -17.25
N ARG A 25 -4.46 -14.71 -17.08
CA ARG A 25 -5.33 -14.08 -16.07
C ARG A 25 -4.79 -14.31 -14.65
N ARG A 26 -4.36 -15.54 -14.34
CA ARG A 26 -3.77 -15.86 -13.03
C ARG A 26 -2.45 -15.13 -12.81
N GLN A 27 -1.59 -15.03 -13.82
CA GLN A 27 -0.33 -14.29 -13.71
C GLN A 27 -0.58 -12.80 -13.45
N LEU A 28 -1.51 -12.19 -14.20
CA LEU A 28 -1.88 -10.79 -14.00
C LEU A 28 -2.49 -10.55 -12.62
N ALA A 29 -3.37 -11.46 -12.17
CA ALA A 29 -4.00 -11.35 -10.85
C ALA A 29 -2.97 -11.39 -9.70
N VAL A 30 -1.89 -12.17 -9.81
CA VAL A 30 -0.83 -12.19 -8.79
C VAL A 30 -0.11 -10.85 -8.73
N VAL A 31 0.25 -10.27 -9.88
CA VAL A 31 0.89 -8.95 -9.94
C VAL A 31 -0.02 -7.89 -9.33
N ASP A 32 -1.29 -7.86 -9.73
CA ASP A 32 -2.28 -6.92 -9.18
C ASP A 32 -2.44 -7.05 -7.66
N THR A 33 -2.35 -8.27 -7.12
CA THR A 33 -2.44 -8.47 -5.66
C THR A 33 -1.20 -7.96 -4.93
N VAL A 34 -0.01 -8.15 -5.51
CA VAL A 34 1.25 -7.63 -4.95
C VAL A 34 1.24 -6.11 -4.98
N ASP A 35 0.88 -5.50 -6.12
CA ASP A 35 0.78 -4.05 -6.25
C ASP A 35 -0.18 -3.44 -5.22
N LYS A 36 -1.36 -4.06 -5.04
CA LYS A 36 -2.33 -3.64 -4.02
C LYS A 36 -1.79 -3.81 -2.60
N ALA A 37 -1.03 -4.86 -2.33
CA ALA A 37 -0.40 -5.07 -1.03
C ALA A 37 0.69 -4.02 -0.78
N GLU A 38 1.53 -3.71 -1.76
CA GLU A 38 2.55 -2.68 -1.65
C GLU A 38 1.97 -1.30 -1.37
N VAL A 39 0.88 -0.93 -2.05
CA VAL A 39 0.19 0.34 -1.78
C VAL A 39 -0.32 0.40 -0.34
N LYS A 40 -0.86 -0.70 0.18
CA LYS A 40 -1.32 -0.77 1.58
C LYS A 40 -0.15 -0.70 2.56
N VAL A 41 0.97 -1.35 2.26
CA VAL A 41 2.17 -1.30 3.10
C VAL A 41 2.72 0.13 3.15
N ARG A 42 2.81 0.83 2.02
CA ARG A 42 3.26 2.24 2.00
C ARG A 42 2.33 3.15 2.81
N LYS A 43 1.01 2.95 2.72
CA LYS A 43 0.03 3.70 3.54
C LYS A 43 0.14 3.39 5.03
N ALA A 44 0.36 2.12 5.39
CA ALA A 44 0.54 1.74 6.79
C ALA A 44 1.87 2.29 7.33
N GLU A 45 2.94 2.28 6.52
CA GLU A 45 4.23 2.87 6.88
C GLU A 45 4.11 4.38 7.11
N SER A 46 3.33 5.07 6.29
CA SER A 46 3.10 6.51 6.44
C SER A 46 2.27 6.86 7.67
N GLU A 47 1.18 6.14 7.91
CA GLU A 47 0.36 6.32 9.11
C GLU A 47 1.17 6.02 10.39
N LEU A 48 2.01 4.98 10.37
CA LEU A 48 2.94 4.68 11.45
C LEU A 48 3.98 5.80 11.63
N ALA A 49 4.50 6.35 10.53
CA ALA A 49 5.46 7.44 10.58
C ALA A 49 4.91 8.67 11.32
N VAL A 50 3.66 9.04 11.03
CA VAL A 50 2.96 10.14 11.70
C VAL A 50 2.76 9.83 13.18
N ALA A 51 2.27 8.63 13.53
CA ALA A 51 2.07 8.23 14.92
C ALA A 51 3.38 8.22 15.73
N VAL A 52 4.49 7.79 15.12
CA VAL A 52 5.82 7.83 15.75
C VAL A 52 6.29 9.28 15.93
N ALA A 53 6.08 10.16 14.95
CA ALA A 53 6.42 11.57 15.08
C ALA A 53 5.61 12.26 16.18
N GLU A 54 4.33 11.93 16.33
CA GLU A 54 3.49 12.38 17.45
C GLU A 54 4.00 11.83 18.79
N ALA A 55 4.38 10.55 18.85
CA ALA A 55 4.96 9.97 20.05
C ALA A 55 6.26 10.69 20.46
N VAL A 56 7.14 11.04 19.52
CA VAL A 56 8.34 11.85 19.81
C VAL A 56 7.96 13.21 20.40
N GLN A 57 6.91 13.86 19.90
CA GLN A 57 6.42 15.11 20.49
C GLN A 57 5.85 14.93 21.90
N VAL A 58 5.15 13.82 22.16
CA VAL A 58 4.54 13.51 23.46
C VAL A 58 5.59 13.14 24.50
N PHE A 59 6.57 12.32 24.13
CA PHE A 59 7.65 11.88 25.01
C PHE A 59 8.82 12.87 25.08
N GLY A 60 8.85 13.86 24.19
CA GLY A 60 9.77 15.01 24.21
C GLY A 60 11.04 14.82 23.38
N ASP A 61 11.56 13.60 23.25
CA ASP A 61 12.74 13.31 22.43
C ASP A 61 12.71 11.89 21.82
N GLU A 62 13.58 11.65 20.84
CA GLU A 62 13.67 10.38 20.10
C GLU A 62 14.07 9.18 20.97
N ARG A 63 14.86 9.40 22.02
CA ARG A 63 15.35 8.34 22.91
C ARG A 63 14.27 7.93 23.90
N SER A 64 13.58 8.90 24.48
CA SER A 64 12.41 8.70 25.33
C SER A 64 11.28 7.99 24.57
N ALA A 65 11.05 8.37 23.30
CA ALA A 65 10.10 7.67 22.45
C ALA A 65 10.56 6.25 22.07
N SER A 66 11.86 6.05 21.83
CA SER A 66 12.44 4.73 21.57
C SER A 66 12.22 3.77 22.74
N GLU A 67 12.43 4.23 23.97
CA GLU A 67 12.17 3.45 25.18
C GLU A 67 10.68 3.18 25.38
N ALA A 68 9.82 4.18 25.16
CA ALA A 68 8.38 4.06 25.36
C ALA A 68 7.69 3.16 24.31
N LEU A 69 8.17 3.16 23.08
CA LEU A 69 7.63 2.36 21.97
C LEU A 69 8.29 0.98 21.84
N ASP A 70 9.34 0.70 22.63
CA ASP A 70 10.19 -0.50 22.51
C ASP A 70 10.72 -0.66 21.07
N MET A 71 11.22 0.45 20.51
CA MET A 71 11.73 0.51 19.14
C MET A 71 13.17 1.02 19.13
N PRO A 72 14.02 0.57 18.20
CA PRO A 72 15.35 1.16 18.03
C PRO A 72 15.27 2.66 17.69
N VAL A 73 16.18 3.47 18.24
CA VAL A 73 16.29 4.91 17.91
C VAL A 73 16.43 5.13 16.40
N GLU A 74 17.13 4.25 15.70
CA GLU A 74 17.28 4.32 14.24
C GLU A 74 15.94 4.16 13.52
N ALA A 75 15.05 3.31 14.04
CA ALA A 75 13.71 3.15 13.52
C ALA A 75 12.88 4.42 13.75
N ILE A 76 12.94 4.99 14.96
CA ILE A 76 12.27 6.26 15.28
C ILE A 76 12.72 7.36 14.32
N ARG A 77 14.03 7.55 14.14
CA ARG A 77 14.59 8.56 13.21
C ARG A 77 14.12 8.36 11.78
N ARG A 78 14.08 7.12 11.31
CA ARG A 78 13.57 6.80 9.97
C ARG A 78 12.11 7.22 9.83
N PHE A 79 11.26 6.87 10.78
CA PHE A 79 9.84 7.21 10.75
C PHE A 79 9.61 8.73 10.83
N VAL A 80 10.35 9.45 11.68
CA VAL A 80 10.30 10.92 11.71
C VAL A 80 10.72 11.53 10.36
N GLY A 81 11.77 10.98 9.73
CA GLY A 81 12.17 11.36 8.37
C GLY A 81 11.09 11.12 7.30
N ILE A 82 10.36 10.01 7.40
CA ILE A 82 9.23 9.72 6.48
C ILE A 82 8.10 10.73 6.71
N ALA A 83 7.69 10.97 7.96
CA ALA A 83 6.61 11.88 8.30
C ALA A 83 6.89 13.32 7.84
N THR A 84 8.12 13.80 8.04
CA THR A 84 8.54 15.13 7.58
C THR A 84 8.52 15.26 6.05
N ASN A 85 8.97 14.24 5.33
CA ASN A 85 8.93 14.22 3.87
C ASN A 85 7.49 14.20 3.33
N GLU A 86 6.59 13.43 3.96
CA GLU A 86 5.19 13.41 3.57
C GLU A 86 4.48 14.75 3.83
N ALA A 87 4.76 15.39 4.96
CA ALA A 87 4.25 16.74 5.24
C ALA A 87 4.70 17.74 4.17
N ALA A 88 5.97 17.67 3.74
CA ALA A 88 6.49 18.51 2.66
C ALA A 88 5.81 18.23 1.30
N LEU A 89 5.56 16.97 0.97
CA LEU A 89 4.84 16.58 -0.25
C LEU A 89 3.38 17.05 -0.24
N ALA A 90 2.71 16.95 0.92
CA ALA A 90 1.34 17.41 1.08
C ALA A 90 1.24 18.95 0.93
N ASP A 91 2.20 19.69 1.48
CA ASP A 91 2.24 21.15 1.36
C ASP A 91 2.53 21.58 -0.10
N ALA A 92 3.45 20.91 -0.78
CA ALA A 92 3.73 21.14 -2.19
C ALA A 92 2.50 20.87 -3.10
N ALA A 93 1.75 19.79 -2.82
CA ALA A 93 0.52 19.47 -3.54
C ALA A 93 -0.57 20.53 -3.30
N ASN A 94 -0.69 21.04 -2.06
CA ASN A 94 -1.63 22.10 -1.71
C ASN A 94 -1.27 23.44 -2.40
N ALA A 95 0.02 23.75 -2.51
CA ALA A 95 0.49 24.93 -3.23
C ALA A 95 0.20 24.85 -4.74
N ALA A 96 0.38 23.67 -5.35
CA ALA A 96 0.10 23.45 -6.78
C ALA A 96 -1.40 23.40 -7.13
N GLY A 97 -2.28 23.07 -6.17
CA GLY A 97 -3.73 23.08 -6.38
C GLY A 97 -4.38 24.47 -6.25
N LYS A 98 -3.64 25.47 -5.79
CA LYS A 98 -4.10 26.86 -5.60
C LYS A 98 -3.66 27.82 -6.71
N SER A 99 -2.93 27.33 -7.72
CA SER A 99 -2.45 28.08 -8.88
C SER A 99 -3.33 27.91 -10.11
#